data_AF-A0A1R4HL48-F1
#
_entry.id   AF-A0A1R4HL48-F1
#
_cell.length_a   1.000
_cell.length_b   1.000
_cell.length_c   1.000
_cell.angle_alpha   90.00
_cell.angle_beta   90.00
_cell.angle_gamma   90.00
#
_symmetry.space_group_name_H-M   'P 1'
#
loop_
_entity.id
_entity.type
_entity.pdbx_description
1 polymer ?
#
loop_
_entity_poly.entity_id
_entity_poly.type
_entity_poly.pdbx_seq_one_letter_code
_entity_poly.pdbx_strand_id
1 'polypeptide(L)'
;MAIHHRLIEENRVAKRTEDAGARPVNRQDYPEDRFDRIARSGRVGAHRVTARPRYTWQYLIAALLGFAILTTLGVLAVHAIGDAGKLPIRGEGLTSSSGQTQPDAEINPDATIAVLNGTTTEHLAAAVDKIVTEEAWGKILFSGSASAADVQISAVFYSDPADEGAAAGLAAKLGGLSTYTTTDYDQYGAQLVVLIGADYQGPGLTEAAQIAAETDPGTDGSISMGGAGGGATAEPEIDPATGWEIDPATGFPIDPATGLPVDPATGLAADPAAPAS
;
A
#
# COMPACT_ATOMS: atom_id res chain seq x y z
N MET A 1 -3.33 -5.19 -73.81
CA MET A 1 -4.07 -5.51 -72.57
C MET A 1 -3.31 -6.61 -71.86
N ALA A 2 -2.38 -6.24 -70.98
CA ALA A 2 -2.60 -5.94 -69.56
C ALA A 2 -2.45 -7.21 -68.71
N ILE A 3 -1.32 -7.25 -68.01
CA ILE A 3 -0.81 -8.23 -67.07
C ILE A 3 -1.58 -8.12 -65.75
N HIS A 4 -1.93 -9.24 -65.10
CA HIS A 4 -2.06 -9.38 -63.64
C HIS A 4 -2.00 -10.90 -63.29
N HIS A 5 -0.93 -11.47 -62.73
CA HIS A 5 -0.47 -11.51 -61.32
C HIS A 5 -1.19 -12.52 -60.38
N ARG A 6 -0.37 -13.32 -59.66
CA ARG A 6 -0.57 -14.31 -58.54
C ARG A 6 -0.47 -15.78 -58.99
N LEU A 7 0.59 -16.55 -58.73
CA LEU A 7 1.41 -16.83 -57.53
C LEU A 7 0.67 -17.65 -56.43
N ILE A 8 1.01 -18.96 -56.39
CA ILE A 8 1.34 -19.86 -55.24
C ILE A 8 0.30 -19.91 -54.09
N GLU A 9 -0.31 -21.03 -53.68
CA GLU A 9 0.31 -22.15 -52.95
C GLU A 9 -0.70 -23.32 -52.68
N GLU A 10 -0.16 -24.49 -52.28
CA GLU A 10 -0.79 -25.60 -51.54
C GLU A 10 -1.76 -26.58 -52.25
N ASN A 11 -1.35 -27.85 -52.40
CA ASN A 11 -1.61 -28.88 -51.37
C ASN A 11 -1.13 -30.27 -51.86
N ARG A 12 -0.07 -30.80 -51.23
CA ARG A 12 0.32 -32.21 -51.34
C ARG A 12 -0.65 -33.05 -50.52
N VAL A 13 -1.40 -33.94 -51.15
CA VAL A 13 -1.89 -35.16 -50.47
C VAL A 13 -1.64 -36.36 -51.37
N ALA A 14 -0.65 -37.15 -50.99
CA ALA A 14 -0.46 -38.50 -51.47
C ALA A 14 -1.59 -39.39 -50.94
N LYS A 15 -2.36 -40.02 -51.82
CA LYS A 15 -3.07 -41.28 -51.52
C LYS A 15 -2.99 -42.23 -52.71
N ARG A 16 -1.95 -43.07 -52.61
CA ARG A 16 -1.89 -44.51 -52.86
C ARG A 16 -3.13 -45.13 -53.53
N THR A 17 -2.85 -45.65 -54.72
CA THR A 17 -3.42 -46.79 -55.46
C THR A 17 -4.33 -47.78 -54.70
N GLU A 18 -5.37 -48.20 -55.42
CA GLU A 18 -5.90 -49.57 -55.53
C GLU A 18 -6.45 -50.24 -54.25
N ASP A 19 -7.77 -50.44 -54.20
CA ASP A 19 -8.31 -51.81 -54.30
C ASP A 19 -9.79 -51.78 -54.69
N ALA A 20 -10.15 -52.68 -55.59
CA ALA A 20 -11.46 -52.85 -56.15
C ALA A 20 -12.15 -54.05 -55.49
N GLY A 21 -13.42 -53.88 -55.11
CA GLY A 21 -14.36 -54.99 -55.06
C GLY A 21 -14.79 -55.45 -53.68
N ALA A 22 -16.03 -55.10 -53.31
CA ALA A 22 -16.96 -56.03 -52.67
C ALA A 22 -18.40 -55.54 -52.86
N ARG A 23 -19.24 -56.39 -53.45
CA ARG A 23 -20.65 -56.15 -53.77
C ARG A 23 -21.54 -56.21 -52.49
N PRO A 24 -22.67 -55.48 -52.43
CA PRO A 24 -23.57 -55.53 -51.29
C PRO A 24 -24.37 -56.85 -51.26
N VAL A 25 -24.24 -57.60 -50.18
CA VAL A 25 -25.00 -58.85 -49.94
C VAL A 25 -26.31 -58.51 -49.22
N ASN A 26 -27.41 -58.79 -49.93
CA ASN A 26 -28.76 -59.18 -49.48
C ASN A 26 -29.23 -58.73 -48.08
N ARG A 27 -30.18 -57.79 -48.05
CA ARG A 27 -30.99 -57.44 -46.86
C ARG A 27 -31.92 -58.62 -46.59
N GLN A 28 -31.64 -59.38 -45.55
CA GLN A 28 -32.46 -60.52 -45.12
C GLN A 28 -33.85 -60.00 -44.73
N ASP A 29 -34.90 -60.48 -45.39
CA ASP A 29 -36.28 -60.27 -44.98
C ASP A 29 -36.52 -61.06 -43.68
N TYR A 30 -36.70 -60.34 -42.57
CA TYR A 30 -36.96 -60.95 -41.27
C TYR A 30 -38.41 -61.46 -41.21
N PRO A 31 -38.66 -62.63 -40.58
CA PRO A 31 -40.02 -63.15 -40.41
C PRO A 31 -40.84 -62.21 -39.51
N GLU A 32 -42.09 -61.94 -39.88
CA GLU A 32 -42.98 -61.05 -39.10
C GLU A 32 -43.17 -61.57 -37.66
N ASP A 33 -42.77 -60.76 -36.68
CA ASP A 33 -42.89 -61.10 -35.27
C ASP A 33 -44.28 -60.69 -34.75
N ARG A 34 -44.70 -61.30 -33.64
CA ARG A 34 -45.92 -60.97 -32.90
C ARG A 34 -46.02 -59.49 -32.51
N PHE A 35 -44.91 -58.77 -32.44
CA PHE A 35 -44.86 -57.34 -32.19
C PHE A 35 -45.34 -56.49 -33.38
N ASP A 36 -45.28 -57.03 -34.60
CA ASP A 36 -45.75 -56.33 -35.80
C ASP A 36 -47.28 -56.41 -35.96
N ARG A 37 -47.92 -57.38 -35.29
CA ARG A 37 -49.37 -57.63 -35.34
C ARG A 37 -50.18 -56.79 -34.35
N ILE A 38 -49.55 -55.87 -33.62
CA ILE A 38 -50.24 -55.02 -32.65
C ILE A 38 -50.89 -53.85 -33.41
N ALA A 39 -52.20 -53.66 -33.22
CA ALA A 39 -52.89 -52.47 -33.73
C ALA A 39 -52.22 -51.24 -33.11
N ARG A 40 -51.65 -50.35 -33.94
CA ARG A 40 -50.95 -49.15 -33.48
C ARG A 40 -51.91 -48.28 -32.67
N SER A 41 -51.88 -48.41 -31.34
CA SER A 41 -52.76 -47.64 -30.46
C SER A 41 -52.13 -46.28 -30.20
N GLY A 42 -52.58 -45.27 -30.95
CA GLY A 42 -52.36 -43.87 -30.64
C GLY A 42 -50.94 -43.36 -30.84
N ARG A 43 -50.84 -42.04 -30.83
CA ARG A 43 -49.59 -41.29 -31.02
C ARG A 43 -48.74 -41.42 -29.75
N VAL A 44 -47.93 -42.47 -29.67
CA VAL A 44 -46.94 -42.65 -28.59
C VAL A 44 -45.60 -42.10 -29.06
N GLY A 45 -45.34 -40.85 -28.71
CA GLY A 45 -44.04 -40.22 -28.83
C GLY A 45 -43.90 -39.24 -27.67
N ALA A 46 -42.71 -39.19 -27.06
CA ALA A 46 -42.43 -38.28 -25.97
C ALA A 46 -42.80 -36.85 -26.40
N HIS A 47 -43.85 -36.29 -25.77
CA HIS A 47 -44.22 -34.90 -25.92
C HIS A 47 -43.09 -34.06 -25.33
N ARG A 48 -42.08 -33.77 -26.15
CA ARG A 48 -41.12 -32.71 -25.85
C ARG A 48 -41.90 -31.41 -25.80
N VAL A 49 -42.14 -30.93 -24.59
CA VAL A 49 -42.55 -29.55 -24.37
C VAL A 49 -41.43 -28.70 -24.97
N THR A 50 -41.67 -28.11 -26.13
CA THR A 50 -40.80 -27.07 -26.64
C THR A 50 -40.89 -25.92 -25.64
N ALA A 51 -39.90 -25.76 -24.77
CA ALA A 51 -39.82 -24.61 -23.90
C ALA A 51 -39.82 -23.37 -24.80
N ARG A 52 -40.94 -22.64 -24.78
CA ARG A 52 -41.02 -21.34 -25.46
C ARG A 52 -39.95 -20.46 -24.79
N PRO A 53 -38.96 -19.92 -25.52
CA PRO A 53 -38.00 -19.01 -24.91
C PRO A 53 -38.81 -17.85 -24.37
N ARG A 54 -38.83 -17.75 -23.05
CA ARG A 54 -39.64 -16.77 -22.36
C ARG A 54 -39.05 -15.41 -22.69
N TYR A 55 -39.93 -14.45 -22.95
CA TYR A 55 -39.65 -13.02 -23.12
C TYR A 55 -39.01 -12.39 -21.84
N THR A 56 -38.46 -13.20 -20.92
CA THR A 56 -37.75 -12.81 -19.70
C THR A 56 -36.43 -12.11 -20.02
N TRP A 57 -35.82 -12.44 -21.17
CA TRP A 57 -34.58 -11.77 -21.58
C TRP A 57 -34.80 -10.30 -21.95
N GLN A 58 -35.98 -9.92 -22.48
CA GLN A 58 -36.32 -8.50 -22.65
C GLN A 58 -36.40 -7.76 -21.32
N TYR A 59 -36.92 -8.38 -20.26
CA TYR A 59 -36.95 -7.73 -18.95
C TYR A 59 -35.55 -7.53 -18.37
N LEU A 60 -34.62 -8.47 -18.60
CA LEU A 60 -33.22 -8.29 -18.21
C LEU A 60 -32.54 -7.17 -18.99
N ILE A 61 -32.79 -7.06 -20.29
CA ILE A 61 -32.27 -5.94 -21.10
C ILE A 61 -32.88 -4.62 -20.66
N ALA A 62 -34.20 -4.58 -20.43
CA ALA A 62 -34.88 -3.38 -19.97
C ALA A 62 -34.38 -2.96 -18.58
N ALA A 63 -34.12 -3.92 -17.69
CA ALA A 63 -33.54 -3.66 -16.37
C ALA A 63 -32.11 -3.11 -16.47
N LEU A 64 -31.25 -3.72 -17.31
CA LEU A 64 -29.89 -3.23 -17.54
C LEU A 64 -29.88 -1.83 -18.17
N LEU A 65 -30.74 -1.59 -19.16
CA LEU A 65 -30.88 -0.28 -19.79
C LEU A 65 -31.37 0.77 -18.79
N GLY A 66 -32.40 0.43 -18.00
CA GLY A 66 -32.91 1.30 -16.94
C GLY A 66 -31.84 1.62 -15.89
N PHE A 67 -31.06 0.63 -15.46
CA PHE A 67 -29.96 0.83 -14.53
C PHE A 67 -28.86 1.73 -15.12
N ALA A 68 -28.48 1.53 -16.38
CA ALA A 68 -27.49 2.37 -17.06
C ALA A 68 -27.98 3.82 -17.21
N ILE A 69 -29.27 4.02 -17.52
CA ILE A 69 -29.87 5.37 -17.60
C ILE A 69 -29.90 6.01 -16.21
N LEU A 70 -30.35 5.30 -15.18
CA LEU A 70 -30.42 5.83 -13.82
C LEU A 70 -29.03 6.19 -13.28
N THR A 71 -28.03 5.35 -13.57
CA THR A 71 -26.63 5.59 -13.19
C THR A 71 -26.08 6.82 -13.90
N THR A 72 -26.29 6.94 -15.21
CA THR A 72 -25.82 8.13 -15.96
C THR A 72 -26.53 9.40 -15.51
N LEU A 73 -27.85 9.36 -15.28
CA LEU A 73 -28.61 10.51 -14.76
C LEU A 73 -28.16 10.91 -13.34
N GLY A 74 -27.91 9.91 -12.47
CA GLY A 74 -27.44 10.13 -11.11
C GLY A 74 -26.06 10.79 -11.09
N VAL A 75 -25.13 10.31 -11.91
CA VAL A 75 -23.82 10.94 -12.09
C VAL A 75 -23.97 12.37 -12.59
N LEU A 76 -24.85 12.62 -13.57
CA LEU A 76 -25.08 13.95 -14.14
C LEU A 76 -25.70 14.91 -13.11
N ALA A 77 -26.61 14.44 -12.26
CA ALA A 77 -27.21 15.23 -11.19
C ALA A 77 -26.18 15.62 -10.12
N VAL A 78 -25.33 14.69 -9.70
CA VAL A 78 -24.22 14.97 -8.77
C VAL A 78 -23.23 15.97 -9.40
N HIS A 79 -22.93 15.82 -10.70
CA HIS A 79 -22.07 16.76 -11.41
C HIS A 79 -22.69 18.16 -11.49
N ALA A 80 -24.00 18.27 -11.78
CA ALA A 80 -24.70 19.55 -11.88
C ALA A 80 -24.79 20.29 -10.53
N ILE A 81 -24.87 19.56 -9.41
CA ILE A 81 -24.85 20.13 -8.07
C ILE A 81 -23.43 20.53 -7.65
N GLY A 82 -22.41 19.81 -8.11
CA GLY A 82 -21.00 20.20 -7.97
C GLY A 82 -20.57 21.37 -8.87
N ASP A 83 -21.22 21.57 -10.01
CA ASP A 83 -20.92 22.64 -10.98
C ASP A 83 -21.63 23.97 -10.69
N ALA A 84 -22.56 24.02 -9.73
CA ALA A 84 -23.24 25.27 -9.33
C ALA A 84 -22.30 26.35 -8.76
N GLY A 85 -21.01 26.02 -8.57
CA GLY A 85 -19.95 26.96 -8.16
C GLY A 85 -19.06 27.50 -9.29
N LYS A 86 -19.25 27.13 -10.57
CA LYS A 86 -18.34 27.54 -11.66
C LYS A 86 -19.04 28.30 -12.79
N LEU A 87 -18.90 29.62 -12.77
CA LEU A 87 -19.13 30.47 -13.93
C LEU A 87 -17.97 30.28 -14.94
N PRO A 88 -18.24 30.16 -16.25
CA PRO A 88 -17.20 29.90 -17.23
C PRO A 88 -16.54 31.21 -17.69
N ILE A 89 -15.31 31.48 -17.26
CA ILE A 89 -14.40 32.35 -18.04
C ILE A 89 -13.10 31.60 -18.31
N ARG A 90 -12.85 31.46 -19.60
CA ARG A 90 -11.75 30.83 -20.29
C ARG A 90 -10.38 31.28 -19.75
N GLY A 91 -9.61 30.34 -19.22
CA GLY A 91 -8.18 30.49 -18.98
C GLY A 91 -7.57 29.10 -18.81
N GLU A 92 -6.67 28.72 -19.70
CA GLU A 92 -5.76 27.59 -19.47
C GLU A 92 -5.03 27.81 -18.14
N GLY A 93 -5.18 26.89 -17.21
CA GLY A 93 -4.52 26.93 -15.91
C GLY A 93 -5.06 25.83 -15.02
N LEU A 94 -4.28 24.76 -14.84
CA LEU A 94 -4.53 23.74 -13.85
C LEU A 94 -4.66 24.40 -12.48
N THR A 95 -5.85 24.36 -11.88
CA THR A 95 -6.04 24.68 -10.47
C THR A 95 -7.01 23.67 -9.87
N SER A 96 -6.44 22.70 -9.16
CA SER A 96 -7.12 21.91 -8.15
C SER A 96 -7.60 22.89 -7.07
N SER A 97 -8.91 23.07 -6.94
CA SER A 97 -9.51 23.83 -5.84
C SER A 97 -10.38 22.89 -5.05
N SER A 98 -9.81 22.34 -3.97
CA SER A 98 -10.53 21.71 -2.87
C SER A 98 -11.13 22.83 -2.00
N GLY A 99 -12.28 23.35 -2.41
CA GLY A 99 -13.10 24.25 -1.59
C GLY A 99 -13.84 23.47 -0.52
N GLN A 100 -13.12 23.01 0.50
CA GLN A 100 -13.70 22.82 1.83
C GLN A 100 -13.68 24.21 2.49
N THR A 101 -14.76 24.58 3.16
CA THR A 101 -14.80 25.80 3.99
C THR A 101 -13.76 25.62 5.10
N GLN A 102 -12.53 26.07 4.85
CA GLN A 102 -11.44 25.92 5.79
C GLN A 102 -11.75 26.82 7.00
N PRO A 103 -11.79 26.25 8.22
CA PRO A 103 -12.00 27.03 9.45
C PRO A 103 -10.95 28.14 9.55
N ASP A 104 -11.26 29.19 10.31
CA ASP A 104 -10.28 30.26 10.57
C ASP A 104 -9.02 29.62 11.17
N ALA A 105 -7.92 29.68 10.43
CA ALA A 105 -6.73 28.90 10.71
C ALA A 105 -5.92 29.61 11.79
N GLU A 106 -6.16 29.24 13.05
CA GLU A 106 -5.48 29.79 14.22
C GLU A 106 -4.47 28.77 14.76
N ILE A 107 -3.27 29.21 15.17
CA ILE A 107 -2.26 28.32 15.75
C ILE A 107 -2.38 28.37 17.26
N ASN A 108 -2.54 27.22 17.90
CA ASN A 108 -2.55 27.08 19.35
C ASN A 108 -1.28 26.36 19.85
N PRO A 109 -0.27 27.09 20.37
CA PRO A 109 0.99 26.50 20.81
C PRO A 109 0.86 25.62 22.07
N ASP A 110 -0.26 25.69 22.78
CA ASP A 110 -0.51 24.88 23.97
C ASP A 110 -1.25 23.57 23.67
N ALA A 111 -1.71 23.37 22.43
CA ALA A 111 -2.48 22.20 22.05
C ALA A 111 -1.61 20.93 22.03
N THR A 112 -2.15 19.82 22.56
CA THR A 112 -1.46 18.52 22.56
C THR A 112 -1.67 17.79 21.25
N ILE A 113 -0.58 17.45 20.57
CA ILE A 113 -0.59 16.86 19.22
C ILE A 113 -0.03 15.44 19.27
N ALA A 114 -0.70 14.49 18.64
CA ALA A 114 -0.16 13.17 18.33
C ALA A 114 0.12 13.07 16.83
N VAL A 115 1.33 12.68 16.45
CA VAL A 115 1.72 12.51 15.04
C VAL A 115 1.79 11.02 14.70
N LEU A 116 0.97 10.58 13.76
CA LEU A 116 0.83 9.19 13.35
C LEU A 116 1.24 9.03 11.88
N ASN A 117 2.29 8.27 11.64
CA ASN A 117 2.75 7.95 10.29
C ASN A 117 2.00 6.74 9.74
N GLY A 118 1.10 6.98 8.79
CA GLY A 118 0.35 5.95 8.07
C GLY A 118 0.99 5.52 6.76
N THR A 119 2.31 5.72 6.59
CA THR A 119 3.06 5.37 5.39
C THR A 119 4.20 4.39 5.70
N THR A 120 4.83 3.86 4.65
CA THR A 120 6.06 3.04 4.76
C THR A 120 7.33 3.88 4.89
N THR A 121 7.22 5.21 4.90
CA THR A 121 8.39 6.10 5.03
C THR A 121 8.88 6.08 6.47
N GLU A 122 10.06 5.54 6.72
CA GLU A 122 10.65 5.51 8.06
C GLU A 122 10.94 6.93 8.57
N HIS A 123 10.90 7.10 9.90
CA HIS A 123 11.22 8.34 10.60
C HIS A 123 10.38 9.59 10.24
N LEU A 124 9.34 9.46 9.41
CA LEU A 124 8.51 10.60 9.01
C LEU A 124 7.80 11.29 10.19
N ALA A 125 7.23 10.51 11.11
CA ALA A 125 6.61 11.07 12.31
C ALA A 125 7.62 11.83 13.19
N ALA A 126 8.86 11.33 13.29
CA ALA A 126 9.91 11.98 14.08
C ALA A 126 10.44 13.26 13.40
N ALA A 127 10.52 13.27 12.07
CA ALA A 127 10.88 14.47 11.32
C ALA A 127 9.83 15.58 11.51
N VAL A 128 8.54 15.23 11.42
CA VAL A 128 7.44 16.18 11.64
C VAL A 128 7.39 16.64 13.10
N ASP A 129 7.61 15.75 14.07
CA ASP A 129 7.72 16.09 15.51
C ASP A 129 8.79 17.17 15.76
N LYS A 130 9.98 17.01 15.17
CA LYS A 130 11.06 17.98 15.26
C LYS A 130 10.63 19.35 14.71
N ILE A 131 10.00 19.38 13.53
CA ILE A 131 9.54 20.63 12.91
C ILE A 131 8.48 21.32 13.77
N VAL A 132 7.49 20.56 14.25
CA VAL A 132 6.41 21.10 15.09
C VAL A 132 6.96 21.68 16.39
N THR A 133 7.97 21.02 16.97
CA THR A 133 8.65 21.47 18.20
C THR A 133 9.52 22.71 17.95
N GLU A 134 10.28 22.75 16.86
CA GLU A 134 11.14 23.89 16.49
C GLU A 134 10.32 25.16 16.20
N GLU A 135 9.19 25.00 15.51
CA GLU A 135 8.30 26.09 15.13
C GLU A 135 7.25 26.44 16.20
N ALA A 136 7.23 25.69 17.31
CA ALA A 136 6.30 25.84 18.43
C ALA A 136 4.81 25.85 18.00
N TRP A 137 4.43 25.01 17.05
CA TRP A 137 3.02 24.91 16.59
C TRP A 137 2.11 24.15 17.57
N GLY A 138 2.68 23.48 18.57
CA GLY A 138 1.97 22.79 19.65
C GLY A 138 2.92 21.94 20.49
N LYS A 139 2.36 21.21 21.46
CA LYS A 139 3.11 20.28 22.32
C LYS A 139 2.91 18.86 21.81
N ILE A 140 3.95 18.24 21.28
CA ILE A 140 3.85 16.85 20.85
C ILE A 140 3.74 15.96 22.10
N LEU A 141 2.65 15.19 22.16
CA LEU A 141 2.42 14.18 23.18
C LEU A 141 3.12 12.87 22.80
N PHE A 142 2.99 12.49 21.53
CA PHE A 142 3.58 11.28 20.98
C PHE A 142 3.72 11.38 19.46
N SER A 143 4.81 10.84 18.93
CA SER A 143 5.04 10.66 17.50
C SER A 143 5.38 9.20 17.22
N GLY A 144 4.72 8.56 16.25
CA GLY A 144 5.02 7.17 15.92
C GLY A 144 4.28 6.67 14.69
N SER A 145 4.38 5.37 14.46
CA SER A 145 3.64 4.70 13.38
C SER A 145 2.16 4.62 13.72
N ALA A 146 1.31 4.85 12.72
CA ALA A 146 -0.11 4.60 12.82
C ALA A 146 -0.38 3.09 12.89
N SER A 147 -1.62 2.73 13.24
CA SER A 147 -2.06 1.33 13.24
C SER A 147 -2.07 0.68 11.85
N ALA A 148 -2.09 1.50 10.80
CA ALA A 148 -2.09 1.09 9.40
C ALA A 148 -1.04 1.91 8.63
N ALA A 149 -0.26 1.26 7.77
CA ALA A 149 0.81 1.89 6.98
C ALA A 149 0.44 2.12 5.50
N ASP A 150 -0.82 1.89 5.15
CA ASP A 150 -1.40 2.01 3.81
C ASP A 150 -2.40 3.18 3.66
N VAL A 151 -2.29 4.16 4.56
CA VAL A 151 -3.16 5.34 4.55
C VAL A 151 -2.87 6.20 3.33
N GLN A 152 -3.90 6.46 2.52
CA GLN A 152 -3.75 7.24 1.28
C GLN A 152 -3.89 8.74 1.49
N ILE A 153 -4.69 9.16 2.48
CA ILE A 153 -5.07 10.57 2.70
C ILE A 153 -4.52 11.07 4.02
N SER A 154 -3.84 12.21 3.97
CA SER A 154 -3.29 12.92 5.12
C SER A 154 -4.35 13.84 5.71
N ALA A 155 -4.52 13.74 7.02
CA ALA A 155 -5.59 14.42 7.72
C ALA A 155 -5.21 14.81 9.14
N VAL A 156 -5.79 15.91 9.63
CA VAL A 156 -5.74 16.30 11.04
C VAL A 156 -7.09 16.02 11.67
N PHE A 157 -7.09 15.18 12.69
CA PHE A 157 -8.26 14.78 13.45
C PHE A 157 -8.33 15.57 14.76
N TYR A 158 -9.53 15.98 15.13
CA TYR A 158 -9.82 16.62 16.42
C TYR A 158 -11.13 16.09 16.98
N SER A 159 -11.30 16.12 18.30
CA SER A 159 -12.53 15.67 18.96
C SER A 159 -13.42 16.82 19.45
N ASP A 160 -12.83 17.91 19.95
CA ASP A 160 -13.58 19.11 20.38
C ASP A 160 -13.71 20.12 19.22
N PRO A 161 -14.91 20.61 18.88
CA PRO A 161 -15.08 21.68 17.91
C PRO A 161 -14.33 22.98 18.26
N ALA A 162 -13.97 23.22 19.52
CA ALA A 162 -13.12 24.35 19.90
C ALA A 162 -11.71 24.27 19.30
N ASP A 163 -11.22 23.06 19.01
CA ASP A 163 -9.89 22.81 18.44
C ASP A 163 -9.88 22.86 16.90
N GLU A 164 -11.04 23.11 16.27
CA GLU A 164 -11.17 23.17 14.81
C GLU A 164 -10.24 24.24 14.19
N GLY A 165 -10.13 25.41 14.85
CA GLY A 165 -9.22 26.48 14.42
C GLY A 165 -7.75 26.09 14.55
N ALA A 166 -7.38 25.48 15.68
CA ALA A 166 -6.04 24.94 15.94
C ALA A 166 -5.65 23.87 14.91
N ALA A 167 -6.59 22.98 14.59
CA ALA A 167 -6.41 21.92 13.60
C ALA A 167 -6.26 22.49 12.20
N ALA A 168 -7.05 23.48 11.82
CA ALA A 168 -6.94 24.17 10.54
C ALA A 168 -5.60 24.92 10.41
N GLY A 169 -5.13 25.55 11.49
CA GLY A 169 -3.81 26.19 11.55
C GLY A 169 -2.68 25.20 11.33
N LEU A 170 -2.66 24.11 12.10
CA LEU A 170 -1.64 23.07 11.98
C LEU A 170 -1.67 22.40 10.60
N ALA A 171 -2.87 22.08 10.10
CA ALA A 171 -3.06 21.50 8.79
C ALA A 171 -2.54 22.40 7.66
N ALA A 172 -2.74 23.72 7.77
CA ALA A 172 -2.20 24.69 6.80
C ALA A 172 -0.66 24.70 6.79
N LYS A 173 -0.02 24.54 7.95
CA LYS A 173 1.46 24.47 8.06
C LYS A 173 2.03 23.16 7.54
N LEU A 174 1.31 22.06 7.70
CA LEU A 174 1.70 20.73 7.25
C LEU A 174 1.38 20.45 5.76
N GLY A 175 1.20 21.50 4.94
CA GLY A 175 0.96 21.37 3.50
C GLY A 175 -0.51 21.41 3.09
N GLY A 176 -1.40 21.90 3.95
CA GLY A 176 -2.83 22.05 3.64
C GLY A 176 -3.62 20.75 3.81
N LEU A 177 -3.38 20.04 4.92
CA LEU A 177 -4.06 18.78 5.20
C LEU A 177 -5.58 18.98 5.39
N SER A 178 -6.35 17.92 5.15
CA SER A 178 -7.79 17.96 5.41
C SER A 178 -8.07 17.78 6.90
N THR A 179 -8.98 18.55 7.47
CA THR A 179 -9.38 18.41 8.87
C THR A 179 -10.66 17.58 8.98
N TYR A 180 -10.73 16.68 9.97
CA TYR A 180 -11.93 15.88 10.24
C TYR A 180 -12.19 15.78 11.73
N THR A 181 -13.46 15.76 12.12
CA THR A 181 -13.85 15.51 13.50
C THR A 181 -13.98 14.01 13.75
N THR A 182 -13.26 13.46 14.72
CA THR A 182 -13.47 12.07 15.20
C THR A 182 -13.10 11.94 16.67
N THR A 183 -13.78 11.05 17.38
CA THR A 183 -13.52 10.68 18.78
C THR A 183 -12.72 9.40 18.94
N ASP A 184 -12.37 8.72 17.84
CA ASP A 184 -11.67 7.42 17.86
C ASP A 184 -10.29 7.48 18.54
N TYR A 185 -9.74 8.70 18.63
CA TYR A 185 -8.41 8.96 19.18
C TYR A 185 -8.39 9.57 20.58
N ASP A 186 -9.56 9.76 21.23
CA ASP A 186 -9.63 10.32 22.59
C ASP A 186 -8.85 9.50 23.63
N GLN A 187 -8.70 8.19 23.38
CA GLN A 187 -7.91 7.27 24.20
C GLN A 187 -6.43 7.66 24.32
N TYR A 188 -5.89 8.40 23.35
CA TYR A 188 -4.50 8.85 23.35
C TYR A 188 -4.31 10.15 24.14
N GLY A 189 -5.39 10.84 24.55
CA GLY A 189 -5.31 12.08 25.34
C GLY A 189 -4.71 13.28 24.58
N ALA A 190 -4.58 13.19 23.26
CA ALA A 190 -4.18 14.30 22.40
C ALA A 190 -5.41 15.09 21.95
N GLN A 191 -5.30 16.42 21.93
CA GLN A 191 -6.34 17.32 21.39
C GLN A 191 -6.40 17.23 19.86
N LEU A 192 -5.24 17.06 19.22
CA LEU A 192 -5.11 16.93 17.77
C LEU A 192 -4.32 15.68 17.41
N VAL A 193 -4.79 14.97 16.39
CA VAL A 193 -4.10 13.78 15.85
C VAL A 193 -3.82 13.99 14.37
N VAL A 194 -2.56 14.11 14.01
CA VAL A 194 -2.12 14.23 12.62
C VAL A 194 -1.85 12.85 12.07
N LEU A 195 -2.67 12.40 11.12
CA LEU A 195 -2.44 11.18 10.36
C LEU A 195 -1.78 11.53 9.02
N ILE A 196 -0.58 11.02 8.82
CA ILE A 196 0.21 11.25 7.61
C ILE A 196 -0.02 10.08 6.64
N GLY A 197 -0.57 10.36 5.47
CA GLY A 197 -0.81 9.40 4.41
C GLY A 197 0.17 9.55 3.25
N ALA A 198 0.02 8.70 2.23
CA ALA A 198 0.89 8.68 1.04
C ALA A 198 0.81 9.96 0.18
N ASP A 199 -0.26 10.74 0.32
CA ASP A 199 -0.45 12.03 -0.32
C ASP A 199 0.24 13.21 0.39
N TYR A 200 0.91 12.95 1.53
CA TYR A 200 1.59 13.99 2.28
C TYR A 200 2.65 14.67 1.44
N GLN A 201 2.57 16.00 1.34
CA GLN A 201 3.55 16.85 0.66
C GLN A 201 4.02 18.01 1.56
N GLY A 202 3.83 17.86 2.87
CA GLY A 202 4.28 18.84 3.85
C GLY A 202 5.78 18.74 4.17
N PRO A 203 6.27 19.62 5.06
CA PRO A 203 7.65 19.58 5.53
C PRO A 203 7.93 18.27 6.31
N GLY A 204 9.18 17.83 6.39
CA GLY A 204 9.57 16.58 7.09
C GLY A 204 9.92 15.40 6.19
N LEU A 205 9.47 15.38 4.92
CA LEU A 205 9.79 14.28 3.99
C LEU A 205 11.28 14.17 3.67
N THR A 206 11.95 15.30 3.48
CA THR A 206 13.38 15.33 3.17
C THR A 206 14.21 15.00 4.39
N GLU A 207 13.88 15.53 5.58
CA GLU A 207 14.57 15.14 6.82
C GLU A 207 14.37 13.66 7.14
N ALA A 208 13.16 13.12 6.97
CA ALA A 208 12.90 11.69 7.17
C ALA A 208 13.75 10.81 6.26
N ALA A 209 13.86 11.18 4.98
CA ALA A 209 14.70 10.47 4.02
C ALA A 209 16.20 10.56 4.37
N GLN A 210 16.65 11.69 4.91
CA GLN A 210 18.04 11.86 5.37
C GLN A 210 18.33 10.99 6.60
N ILE A 211 17.42 10.96 7.58
CA ILE A 211 17.55 10.12 8.78
C ILE A 211 17.55 8.64 8.41
N ALA A 212 16.67 8.23 7.49
CA ALA A 212 16.64 6.86 6.97
C ALA A 212 17.94 6.50 6.25
N ALA A 213 18.49 7.42 5.45
CA ALA A 213 19.77 7.21 4.75
C ALA A 213 20.98 7.16 5.69
N GLU A 214 20.96 7.89 6.80
CA GLU A 214 22.03 7.88 7.80
C GLU A 214 22.00 6.63 8.69
N THR A 215 20.82 6.00 8.81
CA THR A 215 20.61 4.79 9.62
C THR A 215 21.00 3.49 8.87
N ASP A 216 21.26 3.55 7.55
CA ASP A 216 21.75 2.42 6.74
C ASP A 216 23.25 2.60 6.37
N PRO A 217 24.21 2.08 7.17
CA PRO A 217 25.64 2.13 6.86
C PRO A 217 26.04 1.02 5.86
N GLY A 218 25.23 0.76 4.85
CA GLY A 218 25.43 -0.33 3.92
C GLY A 218 25.21 0.10 2.49
N THR A 219 26.30 0.51 1.82
CA THR A 219 26.64 0.30 0.39
C THR A 219 27.26 1.57 -0.23
N ASP A 220 28.58 1.49 -0.42
CA ASP A 220 29.40 2.25 -1.39
C ASP A 220 30.11 3.54 -0.95
N GLY A 221 31.25 3.35 -0.28
CA GLY A 221 32.25 4.40 -0.11
C GLY A 221 33.59 3.85 0.34
N SER A 222 34.37 3.29 -0.59
CA SER A 222 35.79 3.01 -0.36
C SER A 222 36.54 4.31 -0.03
N ILE A 223 36.71 4.60 1.26
CA ILE A 223 37.64 5.61 1.74
C ILE A 223 38.63 4.94 2.70
N SER A 224 39.85 4.88 2.18
CA SER A 224 41.09 4.53 2.85
C SER A 224 41.21 5.09 4.27
N MET A 225 41.68 4.23 5.17
CA MET A 225 42.67 4.53 6.23
C MET A 225 42.76 6.00 6.69
N GLY A 226 42.19 6.28 7.86
CA GLY A 226 42.46 7.56 8.51
C GLY A 226 41.66 7.80 9.80
N GLY A 227 42.12 7.21 10.90
CA GLY A 227 42.17 7.92 12.20
C GLY A 227 40.87 8.11 12.99
N ALA A 228 40.83 7.37 14.12
CA ALA A 228 40.57 7.88 15.46
C ALA A 228 39.22 8.54 15.78
N GLY A 229 38.51 7.92 16.74
CA GLY A 229 37.66 8.63 17.69
C GLY A 229 36.17 8.32 17.57
N GLY A 230 35.76 7.11 17.94
CA GLY A 230 34.36 6.79 18.18
C GLY A 230 34.26 6.08 19.52
N GLY A 231 33.88 6.83 20.56
CA GLY A 231 33.58 6.28 21.88
C GLY A 231 32.39 5.33 21.77
N ALA A 232 32.68 4.04 21.69
CA ALA A 232 31.69 2.99 21.89
C ALA A 232 31.27 3.02 23.35
N THR A 233 30.04 3.45 23.61
CA THR A 233 29.32 3.05 24.81
C THR A 233 28.93 1.59 24.61
N ALA A 234 29.93 0.70 24.70
CA ALA A 234 29.73 -0.73 24.75
C ALA A 234 29.20 -1.06 26.14
N GLU A 235 28.05 -1.72 26.21
CA GLU A 235 27.56 -2.36 27.43
C GLU A 235 28.70 -3.20 28.06
N PRO A 236 28.83 -3.24 29.40
CA PRO A 236 29.93 -3.98 30.04
C PRO A 236 29.80 -5.47 29.70
N GLU A 237 30.65 -5.94 28.78
CA GLU A 237 30.74 -7.35 28.41
C GLU A 237 31.40 -8.10 29.57
N ILE A 238 30.71 -9.10 30.12
CA ILE A 238 31.17 -9.90 31.25
C ILE A 238 31.87 -11.15 30.73
N ASP A 239 33.12 -11.37 31.15
CA ASP A 239 33.86 -12.59 30.79
C ASP A 239 33.16 -13.84 31.36
N PRO A 240 32.74 -14.82 30.52
CA PRO A 240 32.05 -16.02 31.00
C PRO A 240 32.92 -16.94 31.87
N ALA A 241 34.25 -16.80 31.85
CA ALA A 241 35.15 -17.63 32.65
C ALA A 241 35.37 -17.11 34.08
N THR A 242 35.35 -15.78 34.26
CA THR A 242 35.67 -15.14 35.54
C THR A 242 34.49 -14.40 36.17
N GLY A 243 33.48 -14.03 35.37
CA GLY A 243 32.35 -13.21 35.79
C GLY A 243 32.72 -11.75 36.04
N TRP A 244 33.86 -11.29 35.53
CA TRP A 244 34.37 -9.92 35.71
C TRP A 244 34.07 -9.06 34.48
N GLU A 245 33.90 -7.75 34.71
CA GLU A 245 33.65 -6.77 33.65
C GLU A 245 34.91 -6.63 32.78
N ILE A 246 34.77 -6.64 31.46
CA ILE A 246 35.88 -6.44 30.53
C ILE A 246 36.00 -4.95 30.21
N ASP A 247 37.21 -4.40 30.32
CA ASP A 247 37.48 -3.01 29.94
C ASP A 247 37.43 -2.87 28.40
N PRO A 248 36.55 -2.01 27.83
CA PRO A 248 36.44 -1.84 26.38
C PRO A 248 37.69 -1.22 25.75
N ALA A 249 38.56 -0.55 26.52
CA ALA A 249 39.79 0.05 26.00
C ALA A 249 40.93 -0.98 25.84
N THR A 250 40.97 -2.01 26.68
CA THR A 250 42.08 -2.96 26.74
C THR A 250 41.70 -4.40 26.41
N GLY A 251 40.41 -4.75 26.46
CA GLY A 251 39.90 -6.11 26.23
C GLY A 251 40.25 -7.10 27.35
N PHE A 252 40.71 -6.60 28.50
CA PHE A 252 41.11 -7.41 29.65
C PHE A 252 40.05 -7.39 30.78
N PRO A 253 39.92 -8.46 31.57
CA PRO A 253 39.07 -8.47 32.75
C PRO A 253 39.52 -7.44 33.79
N ILE A 254 38.58 -6.67 34.34
CA ILE A 254 38.80 -5.72 35.42
C ILE A 254 38.61 -6.45 36.75
N ASP A 255 39.61 -6.41 37.62
CA ASP A 255 39.46 -6.95 38.98
C ASP A 255 38.55 -6.04 39.82
N PRO A 256 37.42 -6.54 40.35
CA PRO A 256 36.48 -5.73 41.13
C PRO A 256 37.06 -5.19 42.44
N ALA A 257 38.14 -5.78 42.97
CA ALA A 257 38.77 -5.31 44.20
C ALA A 257 39.69 -4.10 43.98
N THR A 258 40.23 -3.94 42.78
CA THR A 258 41.26 -2.93 42.46
C THR A 258 40.85 -1.95 41.36
N GLY A 259 39.85 -2.30 40.53
CA GLY A 259 39.36 -1.48 39.42
C GLY A 259 40.36 -1.35 38.26
N LEU A 260 41.38 -2.21 38.20
CA LEU A 260 42.43 -2.19 37.17
C LEU A 260 42.30 -3.39 36.22
N PRO A 261 42.63 -3.25 34.92
CA PRO A 261 42.67 -4.37 33.99
C PRO A 261 43.76 -5.39 34.37
N VAL A 262 43.45 -6.68 34.30
CA VAL A 262 44.37 -7.78 34.63
C VAL A 262 44.62 -8.62 33.37
N ASP A 263 45.89 -8.88 33.06
CA ASP A 263 46.24 -9.77 31.94
C ASP A 263 45.94 -11.24 32.33
N PRO A 264 45.07 -11.96 31.59
CA PRO A 264 44.69 -13.34 31.91
C PRO A 264 45.84 -14.34 31.77
N ALA A 265 46.93 -14.01 31.05
CA ALA A 265 48.08 -14.90 30.90
C ALA A 265 49.02 -14.85 32.11
N THR A 266 49.06 -13.74 32.83
CA THR A 266 50.05 -13.49 33.89
C THR A 266 49.42 -13.23 35.26
N GLY A 267 48.13 -12.90 35.34
CA GLY A 267 47.40 -12.64 36.58
C GLY A 267 47.87 -11.37 37.32
N LEU A 268 48.64 -10.51 36.65
CA LEU A 268 49.16 -9.26 37.18
C LEU A 268 48.35 -8.07 36.62
N ALA A 269 48.26 -7.00 37.41
CA ALA A 269 47.65 -5.76 36.96
C ALA A 269 48.42 -5.19 35.77
N ALA A 270 47.72 -4.93 34.66
CA ALA A 270 48.27 -4.24 33.50
C ALA A 270 48.41 -2.75 33.87
N ASP A 271 49.57 -2.38 34.43
CA ASP A 271 49.89 -0.97 34.68
C ASP A 271 49.94 -0.22 33.34
N PRO A 272 49.12 0.82 33.12
CA PRO A 272 49.14 1.61 31.88
C PRO A 272 50.43 2.43 31.70
N ALA A 273 51.37 2.42 32.66
CA ALA A 273 52.56 3.28 32.68
C ALA A 273 53.92 2.59 32.49
N ALA A 274 54.00 1.49 31.73
CA ALA A 274 55.28 0.92 31.29
C ALA A 274 55.40 0.93 29.74
N PRO A 275 56.25 1.80 29.14
CA PRO A 275 56.56 1.72 27.72
C PRO A 275 57.43 0.50 27.45
N ALA A 276 56.96 -0.40 26.58
CA ALA A 276 57.78 -1.49 26.05
C ALA A 276 59.00 -0.91 25.30
N SER A 277 60.20 -1.31 25.75
CA SER A 277 61.46 -1.22 25.00
C SER A 277 61.70 -2.48 24.19
#